data_AF-A0A3M1V5Z8-F1
#
_entry.id   AF-A0A3M1V5Z8-F1
#
_cell.length_a   1.000
_cell.length_b   1.000
_cell.length_c   1.000
_cell.angle_alpha   90.00
_cell.angle_beta   90.00
_cell.angle_gamma   90.00
#
_symmetry.space_group_name_H-M   'P 1'
#
loop_
_entity.id
_entity.type
_entity.pdbx_description
1 polymer ?
#
loop_
_entity_poly.entity_id
_entity_poly.type
_entity_poly.pdbx_seq_one_letter_code
_entity_poly.pdbx_strand_id
1 'polypeptide(L)'
;MSRHDGGSPADVARWRGHLQAELDGALIYRTLAEVEPQPELAEVYRRLAEAELRHAEHWRAKLREAGVEPALKPSWRARVLSWLARRFGTEVVLPVIVQQERGDRARYDAQMDARSAGLPAAERSHARLLSMIAGTTPRGLPGSVIARLEGRHRFVGGNALRAAVLGANDGLVSNLNLVMGVAGAELSGDAILITGLAGLLAGATSMALGEWLSVQSARELFEQQLAIEAEELDEVPEEEQEELALIFQAKGLPEPRAREMAERLMSDRTAALDTLAREELGIDPEELGGSALTAAATSFVLFAVGAIIPVVPFLFSAGRGAVASSIVVSGLALFGIGAAITLLTGRSVWYSGLRQLGIGLLTAAVTYGVGALIGISLPT
;
A
#
# COMPACT_ATOMS: atom_id res chain seq x y z
N MET A 1 24.03 -46.05 -19.34
CA MET A 1 23.67 -45.31 -18.12
C MET A 1 22.95 -44.04 -18.54
N SER A 2 21.63 -44.14 -18.64
CA SER A 2 20.74 -43.05 -19.03
C SER A 2 20.61 -42.08 -17.85
N ARG A 3 21.13 -40.86 -17.98
CA ARG A 3 20.85 -39.79 -17.03
C ARG A 3 19.36 -39.47 -17.16
N HIS A 4 18.59 -39.71 -16.11
CA HIS A 4 17.22 -39.22 -16.02
C HIS A 4 17.27 -37.68 -16.08
N ASP A 5 16.63 -37.09 -17.09
CA ASP A 5 16.40 -35.65 -17.26
C ASP A 5 15.39 -35.08 -16.23
N GLY A 6 15.34 -35.65 -15.01
CA GLY A 6 14.57 -35.10 -13.91
C GLY A 6 15.30 -33.88 -13.37
N GLY A 7 14.67 -32.70 -13.45
CA GLY A 7 15.25 -31.43 -12.98
C GLY A 7 15.85 -31.52 -11.57
N SER A 8 16.88 -30.72 -11.29
CA SER A 8 17.55 -30.74 -9.99
C SER A 8 16.59 -30.36 -8.85
N PRO A 9 16.90 -30.71 -7.58
CA PRO A 9 16.08 -30.28 -6.44
C PRO A 9 15.85 -28.75 -6.38
N ALA A 10 16.82 -27.96 -6.86
CA ALA A 10 16.69 -26.51 -6.99
C ALA A 10 15.70 -26.11 -8.09
N ASP A 11 15.64 -26.86 -9.19
CA ASP A 11 14.68 -26.65 -10.28
C ASP A 11 13.26 -26.99 -9.83
N VAL A 12 13.08 -28.12 -9.14
CA VAL A 12 11.78 -28.51 -8.58
C VAL A 12 11.26 -27.47 -7.58
N ALA A 13 12.12 -26.98 -6.68
CA ALA A 13 11.75 -25.92 -5.73
C ALA A 13 11.34 -24.63 -6.45
N ARG A 14 12.05 -24.27 -7.52
CA ARG A 14 11.75 -23.10 -8.35
C ARG A 14 10.43 -23.25 -9.11
N TRP A 15 10.20 -24.38 -9.78
CA TRP A 15 8.96 -24.65 -10.50
C TRP A 15 7.74 -24.69 -9.59
N ARG A 16 7.89 -25.18 -8.34
CA ARG A 16 6.84 -25.04 -7.32
C ARG A 16 6.54 -23.58 -6.97
N GLY A 17 7.58 -22.75 -6.86
CA GLY A 17 7.43 -21.32 -6.63
C GLY A 17 6.67 -20.63 -7.77
N HIS A 18 7.03 -20.92 -9.02
CA HIS A 18 6.32 -20.41 -10.19
C HIS A 18 4.87 -20.89 -10.22
N LEU A 19 4.63 -22.21 -10.08
CA LEU A 19 3.27 -22.75 -10.02
C LEU A 19 2.42 -22.08 -8.93
N GLN A 20 3.00 -21.78 -7.76
CA GLN A 20 2.28 -21.05 -6.71
C GLN A 20 1.91 -19.62 -7.14
N ALA A 21 2.84 -18.91 -7.79
CA ALA A 21 2.60 -17.56 -8.29
C ALA A 21 1.47 -17.54 -9.33
N GLU A 22 1.50 -18.43 -10.33
CA GLU A 22 0.47 -18.51 -11.37
C GLU A 22 -0.92 -18.86 -10.76
N LEU A 23 -0.97 -19.78 -9.78
CA LEU A 23 -2.23 -20.14 -9.12
C LEU A 23 -2.79 -19.01 -8.26
N ASP A 24 -1.93 -18.20 -7.65
CA ASP A 24 -2.30 -17.02 -6.89
C ASP A 24 -2.83 -15.92 -7.81
N GLY A 25 -2.12 -15.64 -8.91
CA GLY A 25 -2.52 -14.68 -9.96
C GLY A 25 -3.86 -15.06 -10.56
N ALA A 26 -4.03 -16.32 -10.97
CA ALA A 26 -5.28 -16.83 -11.53
C ALA A 26 -6.49 -16.63 -10.60
N LEU A 27 -6.33 -16.88 -9.29
CA LEU A 27 -7.40 -16.67 -8.31
C LEU A 27 -7.76 -15.18 -8.18
N ILE A 28 -6.74 -14.33 -8.10
CA ILE A 28 -6.92 -12.89 -7.91
C ILE A 28 -7.58 -12.28 -9.15
N TYR A 29 -7.03 -12.48 -10.35
CA TYR A 29 -7.59 -11.93 -11.59
C TYR A 29 -9.00 -12.42 -11.87
N ARG A 30 -9.30 -13.70 -11.62
CA ARG A 30 -10.67 -14.20 -11.73
C ARG A 30 -11.61 -13.46 -10.78
N THR A 31 -11.17 -13.24 -9.54
CA THR A 31 -11.97 -12.49 -8.57
C THR A 31 -12.16 -11.03 -9.00
N LEU A 32 -11.13 -10.37 -9.54
CA LEU A 32 -11.26 -9.02 -10.09
C LEU A 32 -12.27 -8.97 -11.23
N ALA A 33 -12.22 -9.94 -12.16
CA ALA A 33 -13.18 -10.05 -13.26
C ALA A 33 -14.63 -10.26 -12.77
N GLU A 34 -14.84 -10.93 -11.63
CA GLU A 34 -16.16 -11.15 -11.05
C GLU A 34 -16.77 -9.88 -10.41
N VAL A 35 -15.91 -9.00 -9.86
CA VAL A 35 -16.36 -7.84 -9.07
C VAL A 35 -16.26 -6.52 -9.81
N GLU A 36 -15.60 -6.50 -10.98
CA GLU A 36 -15.39 -5.32 -11.81
C GLU A 36 -16.71 -4.88 -12.49
N PRO A 37 -17.21 -3.67 -12.22
CA PRO A 37 -18.44 -3.17 -12.85
C PRO A 37 -18.30 -2.88 -14.35
N GLN A 38 -17.10 -2.54 -14.86
CA GLN A 38 -16.90 -2.23 -16.27
C GLN A 38 -16.71 -3.51 -17.10
N PRO A 39 -17.61 -3.83 -18.06
CA PRO A 39 -17.54 -5.07 -18.83
C PRO A 39 -16.24 -5.26 -19.61
N GLU A 40 -15.69 -4.16 -20.16
CA GLU A 40 -14.45 -4.16 -20.94
C GLU A 40 -13.25 -4.52 -20.04
N LEU A 41 -13.18 -3.92 -18.84
CA LEU A 41 -12.10 -4.18 -17.89
C LEU A 41 -12.22 -5.56 -17.24
N ALA A 42 -13.45 -6.02 -16.96
CA ALA A 42 -13.71 -7.37 -16.47
C ALA A 42 -13.22 -8.45 -17.46
N GLU A 43 -13.39 -8.22 -18.77
CA GLU A 43 -12.86 -9.10 -19.81
C GLU A 43 -11.33 -9.10 -19.85
N VAL A 44 -10.67 -7.97 -19.62
CA VAL A 44 -9.19 -7.92 -19.49
C VAL A 44 -8.73 -8.80 -18.33
N TYR A 45 -9.34 -8.67 -17.15
CA TYR A 45 -9.00 -9.51 -16.00
C TYR A 45 -9.27 -11.00 -16.25
N ARG A 46 -10.34 -11.34 -16.97
CA ARG A 46 -10.66 -12.73 -17.35
C ARG A 46 -9.56 -13.33 -18.22
N ARG A 47 -9.07 -12.58 -19.22
CA ARG A 47 -7.97 -13.02 -20.09
C ARG A 47 -6.66 -13.19 -19.33
N LEU A 48 -6.36 -12.30 -18.39
CA LEU A 48 -5.21 -12.43 -17.50
C LEU A 48 -5.33 -13.72 -16.67
N ALA A 49 -6.49 -13.98 -16.05
CA ALA A 49 -6.72 -15.20 -15.28
C ALA A 49 -6.53 -16.47 -16.11
N GLU A 50 -6.99 -16.48 -17.37
CA GLU A 50 -6.79 -17.60 -18.29
C GLU A 50 -5.32 -17.77 -18.69
N ALA A 51 -4.56 -16.68 -18.83
CA ALA A 51 -3.12 -16.72 -19.11
C ALA A 51 -2.36 -17.36 -17.94
N GLU A 52 -2.60 -16.91 -16.71
CA GLU A 52 -2.02 -17.50 -15.50
C GLU A 52 -2.35 -19.00 -15.40
N LEU A 53 -3.58 -19.43 -15.73
CA LEU A 53 -3.94 -20.85 -15.73
C LEU A 53 -3.15 -21.65 -16.77
N ARG A 54 -2.88 -21.10 -17.97
CA ARG A 54 -2.04 -21.75 -18.97
C ARG A 54 -0.59 -21.87 -18.49
N HIS A 55 -0.07 -20.82 -17.85
CA HIS A 55 1.26 -20.84 -17.26
C HIS A 55 1.34 -21.86 -16.11
N ALA A 56 0.32 -21.96 -15.27
CA ALA A 56 0.23 -22.96 -14.21
C ALA A 56 0.28 -24.38 -14.78
N GLU A 57 -0.42 -24.66 -15.88
CA GLU A 57 -0.35 -25.97 -16.55
C GLU A 57 1.05 -26.28 -17.09
N HIS A 58 1.76 -25.28 -17.62
CA HIS A 58 3.16 -25.45 -18.03
C HIS A 58 4.05 -25.91 -16.86
N TRP A 59 3.92 -25.29 -15.68
CA TRP A 59 4.71 -25.68 -14.51
C TRP A 59 4.25 -27.01 -13.90
N ARG A 60 2.94 -27.33 -13.96
CA ARG A 60 2.42 -28.66 -13.60
C ARG A 60 3.05 -29.76 -14.46
N ALA A 61 3.18 -29.54 -15.76
CA ALA A 61 3.81 -30.49 -16.67
C ALA A 61 5.28 -30.75 -16.27
N LYS A 62 6.08 -29.70 -16.07
CA LYS A 62 7.49 -29.83 -15.62
C LYS A 62 7.63 -30.56 -14.27
N LEU A 63 6.72 -30.30 -13.33
CA LEU A 63 6.73 -31.01 -12.04
C LEU A 63 6.38 -32.50 -12.20
N ARG A 64 5.39 -32.83 -13.05
CA ARG A 64 5.03 -34.23 -13.36
C ARG A 64 6.19 -34.96 -14.06
N GLU A 65 6.87 -34.31 -15.00
CA GLU A 65 8.05 -34.86 -15.68
C GLU A 65 9.19 -35.17 -14.71
N ALA A 66 9.36 -34.36 -13.66
CA ALA A 66 10.28 -34.63 -12.57
C ALA A 66 9.76 -35.61 -11.50
N GLY A 67 8.60 -36.25 -11.72
CA GLY A 67 8.00 -37.22 -10.80
C GLY A 67 7.42 -36.62 -9.52
N VAL A 68 7.08 -35.32 -9.55
CA VAL A 68 6.55 -34.58 -8.40
C VAL A 68 5.07 -34.25 -8.60
N GLU A 69 4.24 -34.63 -7.63
CA GLU A 69 2.81 -34.31 -7.64
C GLU A 69 2.57 -32.79 -7.52
N PRO A 70 1.92 -32.13 -8.49
CA PRO A 70 1.78 -30.69 -8.52
C PRO A 70 0.49 -30.20 -7.81
N ALA A 71 0.19 -30.74 -6.64
CA ALA A 71 -1.05 -30.48 -5.89
C ALA A 71 -0.98 -29.20 -5.03
N LEU A 72 -0.60 -28.07 -5.63
CA LEU A 72 -0.62 -26.77 -4.94
C LEU A 72 -2.01 -26.12 -5.03
N LYS A 73 -2.37 -25.37 -3.98
CA LYS A 73 -3.59 -24.56 -3.91
C LYS A 73 -3.22 -23.07 -3.82
N PRO A 74 -4.12 -22.15 -4.20
CA PRO A 74 -3.89 -20.73 -3.98
C PRO A 74 -3.57 -20.44 -2.52
N SER A 75 -2.57 -19.59 -2.32
CA SER A 75 -2.02 -19.21 -1.03
C SER A 75 -3.04 -18.48 -0.17
N TRP A 76 -2.78 -18.42 1.13
CA TRP A 76 -3.61 -17.65 2.05
C TRP A 76 -3.65 -16.16 1.64
N ARG A 77 -2.52 -15.61 1.17
CA ARG A 77 -2.39 -14.23 0.70
C ARG A 77 -3.33 -13.98 -0.47
N ALA A 78 -3.32 -14.86 -1.49
CA ALA A 78 -4.21 -14.73 -2.64
C ALA A 78 -5.69 -14.78 -2.24
N ARG A 79 -6.05 -15.61 -1.26
CA ARG A 79 -7.42 -15.68 -0.72
C ARG A 79 -7.83 -14.40 0.00
N VAL A 80 -6.94 -13.82 0.82
CA VAL A 80 -7.20 -12.58 1.53
C VAL A 80 -7.33 -11.41 0.54
N LEU A 81 -6.44 -11.30 -0.44
CA LEU A 81 -6.55 -10.28 -1.49
C LEU A 81 -7.86 -10.44 -2.29
N SER A 82 -8.25 -11.66 -2.63
CA SER A 82 -9.53 -11.92 -3.29
C SER A 82 -10.74 -11.58 -2.41
N TRP A 83 -10.65 -11.81 -1.10
CA TRP A 83 -11.70 -11.39 -0.16
C TRP A 83 -11.80 -9.86 -0.07
N LEU A 84 -10.66 -9.15 -0.02
CA LEU A 84 -10.61 -7.69 -0.05
C LEU A 84 -11.24 -7.15 -1.34
N ALA A 85 -10.89 -7.73 -2.49
CA ALA A 85 -11.47 -7.35 -3.78
C ALA A 85 -12.99 -7.49 -3.79
N ARG A 86 -13.53 -8.61 -3.28
CA ARG A 86 -14.99 -8.82 -3.16
C ARG A 86 -15.67 -7.83 -2.23
N ARG A 87 -15.01 -7.42 -1.16
CA ARG A 87 -15.63 -6.60 -0.11
C ARG A 87 -15.54 -5.10 -0.38
N PHE A 88 -14.46 -4.67 -1.03
CA PHE A 88 -14.10 -3.26 -1.17
C PHE A 88 -13.86 -2.82 -2.63
N GLY A 89 -13.84 -3.75 -3.60
CA GLY A 89 -13.63 -3.45 -5.02
C GLY A 89 -12.21 -3.77 -5.50
N THR A 90 -12.03 -3.70 -6.82
CA THR A 90 -10.78 -4.05 -7.52
C THR A 90 -9.60 -3.13 -7.14
N GLU A 91 -9.90 -1.85 -6.93
CA GLU A 91 -8.94 -0.78 -6.67
C GLU A 91 -8.06 -1.02 -5.43
N VAL A 92 -8.61 -1.59 -4.35
CA VAL A 92 -7.85 -1.86 -3.10
C VAL A 92 -6.67 -2.81 -3.32
N VAL A 93 -6.80 -3.72 -4.29
CA VAL A 93 -5.87 -4.82 -4.50
C VAL A 93 -4.92 -4.55 -5.67
N LEU A 94 -5.35 -3.74 -6.63
CA LEU A 94 -4.62 -3.50 -7.88
C LEU A 94 -3.17 -3.04 -7.68
N PRO A 95 -2.84 -2.07 -6.79
CA PRO A 95 -1.45 -1.67 -6.58
C PRO A 95 -0.56 -2.76 -5.97
N VAL A 96 -1.13 -3.63 -5.14
CA VAL A 96 -0.42 -4.77 -4.55
C VAL A 96 -0.04 -5.76 -5.64
N ILE A 97 -0.93 -5.99 -6.61
CA ILE A 97 -0.68 -6.85 -7.76
C ILE A 97 0.36 -6.21 -8.68
N VAL A 98 0.19 -4.94 -9.05
CA VAL A 98 1.13 -4.21 -9.92
C VAL A 98 2.54 -4.19 -9.34
N GLN A 99 2.68 -4.00 -8.03
CA GLN A 99 3.98 -4.06 -7.36
C GLN A 99 4.59 -5.47 -7.42
N GLN A 100 3.78 -6.51 -7.27
CA GLN A 100 4.23 -7.89 -7.36
C GLN A 100 4.69 -8.25 -8.78
N GLU A 101 3.91 -7.92 -9.80
CA GLU A 101 4.23 -8.14 -11.22
C GLU A 101 5.58 -7.50 -11.62
N ARG A 102 5.85 -6.29 -11.12
CA ARG A 102 7.14 -5.61 -11.34
C ARG A 102 8.31 -6.37 -10.70
N GLY A 103 8.09 -7.00 -9.55
CA GLY A 103 9.10 -7.79 -8.83
C GLY A 103 9.35 -9.16 -9.45
N ASP A 104 8.32 -9.80 -10.00
CA ASP A 104 8.40 -11.14 -10.60
C ASP A 104 9.03 -11.12 -12.00
N ARG A 105 8.93 -10.00 -12.73
CA ARG A 105 9.61 -9.76 -14.03
C ARG A 105 11.10 -10.12 -14.03
N ALA A 106 11.84 -9.70 -13.00
CA ALA A 106 13.28 -9.94 -12.89
C ALA A 106 13.62 -11.44 -12.77
N ARG A 107 12.68 -12.27 -12.28
CA ARG A 107 12.89 -13.71 -12.11
C ARG A 107 12.66 -14.49 -13.40
N TYR A 108 11.64 -14.17 -14.20
CA TYR A 108 11.37 -14.84 -15.47
C TYR A 108 12.41 -14.48 -16.54
N ASP A 109 12.84 -13.21 -16.58
CA ASP A 109 13.84 -12.74 -17.54
C ASP A 109 15.19 -13.45 -17.39
N ALA A 110 15.54 -13.94 -16.19
CA ALA A 110 16.82 -14.61 -15.93
C ALA A 110 16.87 -16.11 -16.33
N GLN A 111 15.76 -16.72 -16.76
CA GLN A 111 15.61 -18.18 -16.82
C GLN A 111 15.47 -18.74 -18.25
N MET A 112 16.31 -19.70 -18.62
CA MET A 112 16.28 -20.34 -19.95
C MET A 112 15.01 -21.17 -20.18
N ASP A 113 14.55 -21.88 -19.16
CA ASP A 113 13.38 -22.75 -19.20
C ASP A 113 12.05 -21.97 -19.27
N ALA A 114 12.02 -20.75 -18.73
CA ALA A 114 10.91 -19.80 -18.92
C ALA A 114 10.94 -19.13 -20.30
N ARG A 115 12.12 -18.71 -20.78
CA ARG A 115 12.31 -18.13 -22.13
C ARG A 115 11.91 -19.09 -23.24
N SER A 116 12.26 -20.38 -23.10
CA SER A 116 11.90 -21.42 -24.07
C SER A 116 10.40 -21.63 -24.24
N ALA A 117 9.59 -21.24 -23.26
CA ALA A 117 8.13 -21.34 -23.27
C ALA A 117 7.43 -20.03 -23.68
N GLY A 118 8.18 -18.97 -24.02
CA GLY A 118 7.60 -17.66 -24.42
C GLY A 118 6.98 -16.84 -23.29
N LEU A 119 7.02 -17.33 -22.03
CA LEU A 119 6.44 -16.69 -20.86
C LEU A 119 6.90 -15.23 -20.64
N PRO A 120 8.20 -14.87 -20.82
CA PRO A 120 8.65 -13.49 -20.59
C PRO A 120 8.01 -12.45 -21.53
N ALA A 121 7.48 -12.84 -22.68
CA ALA A 121 6.76 -11.92 -23.57
C ALA A 121 5.33 -11.68 -23.09
N ALA A 122 4.66 -12.72 -22.60
CA ALA A 122 3.32 -12.64 -22.01
C ALA A 122 3.33 -11.80 -20.72
N GLU A 123 4.29 -12.06 -19.82
CA GLU A 123 4.46 -11.31 -18.56
C GLU A 123 4.71 -9.81 -18.78
N ARG A 124 5.51 -9.47 -19.80
CA ARG A 124 5.71 -8.06 -20.19
C ARG A 124 4.43 -7.41 -20.70
N SER A 125 3.52 -8.17 -21.32
CA SER A 125 2.22 -7.68 -21.73
C SER A 125 1.29 -7.47 -20.53
N HIS A 126 1.27 -8.40 -19.57
CA HIS A 126 0.49 -8.30 -18.34
C HIS A 126 0.86 -7.05 -17.54
N ALA A 127 2.16 -6.88 -17.25
CA ALA A 127 2.65 -5.74 -16.47
C ALA A 127 2.37 -4.39 -17.14
N ARG A 128 2.40 -4.32 -18.48
CA ARG A 128 2.04 -3.10 -19.23
C ARG A 128 0.55 -2.82 -19.12
N LEU A 129 -0.32 -3.80 -19.36
CA LEU A 129 -1.77 -3.65 -19.24
C LEU A 129 -2.15 -3.20 -17.82
N LEU A 130 -1.62 -3.86 -16.80
CA LEU A 130 -1.87 -3.51 -15.40
C LEU A 130 -1.32 -2.13 -15.03
N SER A 131 -0.16 -1.74 -15.58
CA SER A 131 0.37 -0.39 -15.35
C SER A 131 -0.41 0.70 -16.10
N MET A 132 -1.11 0.36 -17.18
CA MET A 132 -2.04 1.28 -17.85
C MET A 132 -3.33 1.40 -17.05
N ILE A 133 -3.90 0.28 -16.59
CA ILE A 133 -5.10 0.26 -15.73
C ILE A 133 -4.85 0.99 -14.40
N ALA A 134 -3.67 0.81 -13.80
CA ALA A 134 -3.27 1.52 -12.58
C ALA A 134 -2.68 2.92 -12.84
N GLY A 135 -2.38 3.25 -14.10
CA GLY A 135 -1.77 4.51 -14.52
C GLY A 135 -2.79 5.51 -15.11
N THR A 136 -4.02 5.06 -15.35
CA THR A 136 -5.20 5.92 -15.51
C THR A 136 -5.67 6.52 -14.17
N THR A 137 -4.94 6.24 -13.08
CA THR A 137 -5.03 6.98 -11.82
C THR A 137 -3.89 8.03 -11.79
N PRO A 138 -4.19 9.32 -11.54
CA PRO A 138 -3.24 10.41 -11.72
C PRO A 138 -1.95 10.24 -10.91
N ARG A 139 -0.80 10.50 -11.56
CA ARG A 139 0.51 10.58 -10.90
C ARG A 139 0.74 11.99 -10.37
N GLY A 140 0.10 12.33 -9.26
CA GLY A 140 0.60 13.41 -8.40
C GLY A 140 1.80 12.96 -7.56
N LEU A 141 2.71 13.88 -7.26
CA LEU A 141 3.74 13.79 -6.21
C LEU A 141 3.11 13.53 -4.82
N PRO A 142 3.88 13.25 -3.74
CA PRO A 142 3.33 12.65 -2.52
C PRO A 142 2.56 13.68 -1.66
N GLY A 143 1.32 13.98 -2.04
CA GLY A 143 0.28 14.32 -1.08
C GLY A 143 0.10 13.15 -0.11
N SER A 144 -0.21 13.45 1.15
CA SER A 144 -0.23 12.47 2.24
C SER A 144 -1.00 11.21 1.83
N VAL A 145 -0.48 10.03 2.23
CA VAL A 145 -0.94 8.71 1.75
C VAL A 145 -2.45 8.50 2.00
N ILE A 146 -3.03 9.29 2.90
CA ILE A 146 -4.43 9.27 3.31
C ILE A 146 -5.28 10.28 2.49
N ALA A 147 -4.74 11.40 1.99
CA ALA A 147 -5.46 12.29 1.06
C ALA A 147 -5.86 11.60 -0.25
N ARG A 148 -5.02 10.65 -0.70
CA ARG A 148 -5.30 9.81 -1.88
C ARG A 148 -6.54 8.94 -1.73
N LEU A 149 -7.10 8.77 -0.53
CA LEU A 149 -8.26 7.91 -0.27
C LEU A 149 -9.58 8.40 -0.91
N GLU A 150 -9.66 9.67 -1.34
CA GLU A 150 -10.94 10.33 -1.62
C GLU A 150 -11.14 10.82 -3.06
N GLY A 151 -10.13 10.72 -3.92
CA GLY A 151 -10.30 10.93 -5.36
C GLY A 151 -11.45 10.05 -5.88
N ARG A 152 -12.40 10.66 -6.61
CA ARG A 152 -13.78 10.23 -6.89
C ARG A 152 -14.02 8.89 -7.62
N HIS A 153 -13.28 7.83 -7.29
CA HIS A 153 -13.60 6.45 -7.58
C HIS A 153 -13.45 5.60 -6.30
N ARG A 154 -14.45 4.77 -6.03
CA ARG A 154 -14.60 3.99 -4.78
C ARG A 154 -13.31 3.22 -4.43
N PHE A 155 -12.79 3.50 -3.23
CA PHE A 155 -11.81 2.70 -2.47
C PHE A 155 -10.43 2.50 -3.10
N VAL A 156 -9.57 3.48 -2.85
CA VAL A 156 -8.17 3.58 -3.24
C VAL A 156 -7.31 2.42 -2.72
N GLY A 157 -6.66 1.71 -3.65
CA GLY A 157 -5.26 1.25 -3.66
C GLY A 157 -4.55 0.65 -2.43
N GLY A 158 -3.53 -0.19 -2.68
CA GLY A 158 -2.61 -0.74 -1.66
C GLY A 158 -1.86 0.31 -0.80
N ASN A 159 -1.83 1.58 -1.20
CA ASN A 159 -1.34 2.69 -0.37
C ASN A 159 -2.28 2.99 0.81
N ALA A 160 -3.59 2.85 0.65
CA ALA A 160 -4.58 2.99 1.72
C ALA A 160 -4.41 1.91 2.79
N LEU A 161 -4.27 0.65 2.36
CA LEU A 161 -4.04 -0.47 3.27
C LEU A 161 -2.72 -0.27 4.04
N ARG A 162 -1.68 0.22 3.36
CA ARG A 162 -0.40 0.57 4.00
C ARG A 162 -0.58 1.66 5.05
N ALA A 163 -1.27 2.75 4.72
CA ALA A 163 -1.53 3.84 5.66
C ALA A 163 -2.38 3.38 6.85
N ALA A 164 -3.40 2.57 6.61
CA ALA A 164 -4.25 1.99 7.65
C ALA A 164 -3.46 1.15 8.65
N VAL A 165 -2.63 0.25 8.14
CA VAL A 165 -1.79 -0.63 8.97
C VAL A 165 -0.73 0.17 9.73
N LEU A 166 -0.15 1.21 9.12
CA LEU A 166 0.81 2.10 9.78
C LEU A 166 0.16 2.94 10.88
N GLY A 167 -1.01 3.55 10.63
CA GLY A 167 -1.70 4.35 11.65
C GLY A 167 -2.13 3.53 12.86
N ALA A 168 -2.68 2.33 12.64
CA ALA A 168 -2.98 1.40 13.73
C ALA A 168 -1.72 0.93 14.46
N ASN A 169 -0.61 0.71 13.74
CA ASN A 169 0.65 0.36 14.37
C ASN A 169 1.19 1.48 15.27
N ASP A 170 1.15 2.72 14.78
CA ASP A 170 1.66 3.89 15.50
C ASP A 170 0.87 4.12 16.79
N GLY A 171 -0.46 4.01 16.73
CA GLY A 171 -1.31 4.05 17.92
C GLY A 171 -0.99 2.93 18.92
N LEU A 172 -0.86 1.69 18.44
CA LEU A 172 -0.54 0.54 19.27
C LEU A 172 0.81 0.67 19.98
N VAL A 173 1.87 0.96 19.23
CA VAL A 173 3.23 1.03 19.77
C VAL A 173 3.38 2.23 20.71
N SER A 174 2.90 3.41 20.31
CA SER A 174 3.04 4.63 21.13
C SER A 174 2.31 4.49 22.46
N ASN A 175 1.06 4.01 22.44
CA ASN A 175 0.28 3.91 23.66
C ASN A 175 0.69 2.72 24.54
N LEU A 176 1.17 1.62 23.95
CA LEU A 176 1.80 0.53 24.70
C LEU A 176 3.04 1.05 25.46
N ASN A 177 3.93 1.76 24.76
CA ASN A 177 5.14 2.31 25.36
C ASN A 177 4.82 3.29 26.50
N LEU A 178 3.81 4.15 26.32
CA LEU A 178 3.35 5.10 27.34
C LEU A 178 2.82 4.38 28.58
N VAL A 179 1.90 3.43 28.40
CA VAL A 179 1.29 2.65 29.49
C VAL A 179 2.35 1.81 30.21
N MET A 180 3.29 1.21 29.48
CA MET A 180 4.40 0.47 30.09
C MET A 180 5.36 1.37 30.87
N GLY A 181 5.57 2.61 30.40
CA GLY A 181 6.34 3.61 31.14
C GLY A 181 5.73 3.92 32.51
N VAL A 182 4.42 4.18 32.56
CA VAL A 182 3.73 4.40 33.85
C VAL A 182 3.72 3.13 34.70
N ALA A 183 3.46 1.96 34.10
CA ALA A 183 3.46 0.68 34.78
C ALA A 183 4.83 0.30 35.39
N GLY A 184 5.91 0.87 34.86
CA GLY A 184 7.26 0.76 35.41
C GLY A 184 7.41 1.54 36.72
N ALA A 185 6.79 2.72 36.81
CA ALA A 185 6.87 3.60 37.98
C ALA A 185 5.88 3.19 39.08
N GLU A 186 4.63 2.87 38.72
CA GLU A 186 3.56 2.53 39.65
C GLU A 186 2.61 1.48 39.05
N LEU A 187 2.05 0.62 39.90
CA LEU A 187 1.14 -0.46 39.49
C LEU A 187 -0.35 -0.12 39.71
N SER A 188 -0.70 1.14 39.98
CA SER A 188 -2.09 1.56 40.14
C SER A 188 -2.81 1.50 38.79
N GLY A 189 -3.88 0.68 38.74
CA GLY A 189 -4.66 0.50 37.51
C GLY A 189 -5.26 1.81 37.00
N ASP A 190 -5.72 2.67 37.91
CA ASP A 190 -6.36 3.94 37.57
C ASP A 190 -5.38 4.93 36.93
N ALA A 191 -4.17 5.08 37.46
CA ALA A 191 -3.16 5.97 36.88
C ALA A 191 -2.76 5.49 35.48
N ILE A 192 -2.58 4.18 35.30
CA ILE A 192 -2.25 3.60 33.99
C ILE A 192 -3.40 3.77 33.02
N LEU A 193 -4.65 3.54 33.44
CA LEU A 193 -5.85 3.67 32.62
C LEU A 193 -6.06 5.12 32.16
N ILE A 194 -6.01 6.08 33.09
CA ILE A 194 -6.12 7.50 32.79
C ILE A 194 -5.02 7.91 31.81
N THR A 195 -3.77 7.50 32.06
CA THR A 195 -2.65 7.77 31.16
C THR A 195 -2.90 7.19 29.77
N GLY A 196 -3.33 5.93 29.68
CA GLY A 196 -3.56 5.25 28.41
C GLY A 196 -4.70 5.87 27.59
N LEU A 197 -5.78 6.28 28.25
CA LEU A 197 -6.90 6.98 27.59
C LEU A 197 -6.50 8.40 27.16
N ALA A 198 -5.78 9.14 28.01
CA ALA A 198 -5.27 10.46 27.68
C ALA A 198 -4.27 10.39 26.52
N GLY A 199 -3.34 9.43 26.53
CA GLY A 199 -2.38 9.18 25.47
C GLY A 199 -3.03 8.79 24.15
N LEU A 200 -4.07 7.95 24.19
CA LEU A 200 -4.88 7.62 23.02
C LEU A 200 -5.51 8.88 22.42
N LEU A 201 -6.23 9.67 23.22
CA LEU A 201 -6.93 10.86 22.72
C LEU A 201 -5.96 11.93 22.23
N ALA A 202 -4.88 12.18 22.97
CA ALA A 202 -3.85 13.15 22.59
C ALA A 202 -3.14 12.72 21.30
N GLY A 203 -2.75 11.45 21.20
CA GLY A 203 -2.10 10.90 20.02
C GLY A 203 -3.01 10.89 18.79
N ALA A 204 -4.26 10.43 18.94
CA ALA A 204 -5.23 10.40 17.84
C ALA A 204 -5.56 11.82 17.34
N THR A 205 -5.75 12.78 18.25
CA THR A 205 -6.01 14.18 17.89
C THR A 205 -4.80 14.81 17.21
N SER A 206 -3.59 14.57 17.73
CA SER A 206 -2.35 15.05 17.12
C SER A 206 -2.15 14.51 15.71
N MET A 207 -2.40 13.20 15.50
CA MET A 207 -2.32 12.58 14.18
C MET A 207 -3.38 13.12 13.23
N ALA A 208 -4.61 13.34 13.69
CA ALA A 208 -5.68 13.92 12.90
C ALA A 208 -5.36 15.35 12.46
N LEU A 209 -4.86 16.18 13.38
CA LEU A 209 -4.46 17.56 13.09
C LEU A 209 -3.26 17.61 12.14
N GLY A 210 -2.25 16.76 12.36
CA GLY A 210 -1.09 16.67 11.48
C GLY A 210 -1.47 16.24 10.07
N GLU A 211 -2.39 15.28 9.94
CA GLU A 211 -2.92 14.86 8.65
C GLU A 211 -3.72 15.99 7.97
N TRP A 212 -4.64 16.63 8.71
CA TRP A 212 -5.42 17.76 8.18
C TRP A 212 -4.52 18.88 7.67
N LEU A 213 -3.54 19.31 8.47
CA LEU A 213 -2.58 20.34 8.11
C LEU A 213 -1.77 19.94 6.88
N SER A 214 -1.30 18.69 6.82
CA SER A 214 -0.56 18.20 5.66
C SER A 214 -1.38 18.28 4.37
N VAL A 215 -2.67 17.92 4.41
CA VAL A 215 -3.55 17.99 3.24
C VAL A 215 -3.88 19.43 2.88
N GLN A 216 -4.18 20.26 3.87
CA GLN A 216 -4.49 21.68 3.64
C GLN A 216 -3.30 22.44 3.06
N SER A 217 -2.10 22.29 3.62
CA SER A 217 -0.91 22.97 3.10
C SER A 217 -0.55 22.50 1.69
N ALA A 218 -0.73 21.21 1.37
CA ALA A 218 -0.54 20.73 0.00
C ALA A 218 -1.57 21.36 -0.96
N ARG A 219 -2.83 21.47 -0.52
CA ARG A 219 -3.89 22.10 -1.30
C ARG A 219 -3.65 23.60 -1.51
N GLU A 220 -3.28 24.33 -0.46
CA GLU A 220 -2.94 25.76 -0.54
C GLU A 220 -1.79 25.99 -1.52
N LEU A 221 -0.75 25.15 -1.48
CA LEU A 221 0.36 25.21 -2.43
C LEU A 221 -0.13 24.99 -3.87
N PHE A 222 -0.99 23.99 -4.11
CA PHE A 222 -1.51 23.71 -5.44
C PHE A 222 -2.44 24.81 -5.95
N GLU A 223 -3.33 25.33 -5.10
CA GLU A 223 -4.19 26.47 -5.44
C GLU A 223 -3.35 27.70 -5.80
N GLN A 224 -2.24 27.93 -5.09
CA GLN A 224 -1.31 29.02 -5.42
C GLN A 224 -0.62 28.80 -6.76
N GLN A 225 -0.09 27.60 -7.03
CA GLN A 225 0.58 27.31 -8.31
C GLN A 225 -0.39 27.44 -9.49
N LEU A 226 -1.61 26.93 -9.35
CA LEU A 226 -2.64 27.10 -10.38
C LEU A 226 -3.04 28.56 -10.60
N ALA A 227 -2.98 29.39 -9.56
CA ALA A 227 -3.26 30.82 -9.70
C ALA A 227 -2.13 31.55 -10.45
N ILE A 228 -0.87 31.20 -10.19
CA ILE A 228 0.30 31.73 -10.90
C ILE A 228 0.24 31.33 -12.38
N GLU A 229 0.05 30.05 -12.66
CA GLU A 229 -0.10 29.50 -14.01
C GLU A 229 -1.21 30.19 -14.80
N ALA A 230 -2.35 30.43 -14.14
CA ALA A 230 -3.48 31.11 -14.74
C ALA A 230 -3.21 32.60 -15.03
N GLU A 231 -2.29 33.23 -14.31
CA GLU A 231 -1.83 34.61 -14.52
C GLU A 231 -0.79 34.65 -15.66
N GLU A 232 0.16 33.70 -15.69
CA GLU A 232 1.18 33.58 -16.74
C GLU A 232 0.56 33.32 -18.12
N LEU A 233 -0.50 32.51 -18.20
CA LEU A 233 -1.31 32.35 -19.42
C LEU A 233 -1.89 33.66 -19.97
N ASP A 234 -2.16 34.65 -19.12
CA ASP A 234 -2.70 35.95 -19.53
C ASP A 234 -1.59 36.98 -19.77
N GLU A 235 -0.48 36.94 -19.02
CA GLU A 235 0.62 37.91 -19.08
C GLU A 235 1.69 37.57 -20.13
N VAL A 236 2.07 36.30 -20.26
CA VAL A 236 3.17 35.79 -21.10
C VAL A 236 2.76 34.59 -21.97
N PRO A 237 1.67 34.68 -22.76
CA PRO A 237 1.13 33.53 -23.51
C PRO A 237 2.08 32.93 -24.54
N GLU A 238 3.05 33.71 -25.04
CA GLU A 238 4.07 33.23 -25.97
C GLU A 238 5.05 32.27 -25.29
N GLU A 239 5.41 32.53 -24.02
CA GLU A 239 6.28 31.67 -23.22
C GLU A 239 5.54 30.36 -22.85
N GLU A 240 4.29 30.43 -22.40
CA GLU A 240 3.45 29.27 -22.09
C GLU A 240 3.22 28.33 -23.28
N GLN A 241 3.09 28.91 -24.49
CA GLN A 241 3.00 28.10 -25.70
C GLN A 241 4.31 27.36 -25.99
N GLU A 242 5.46 27.99 -25.74
CA GLU A 242 6.78 27.36 -25.89
C GLU A 242 6.97 26.24 -24.86
N GLU A 243 6.58 26.46 -23.61
CA GLU A 243 6.55 25.50 -22.50
C GLU A 243 5.77 24.22 -22.91
N LEU A 244 4.51 24.38 -23.35
CA LEU A 244 3.68 23.28 -23.85
C LEU A 244 4.34 22.53 -25.02
N ALA A 245 4.95 23.25 -25.96
CA ALA A 245 5.64 22.64 -27.08
C ALA A 245 6.86 21.83 -26.62
N LEU A 246 7.61 22.31 -25.63
CA LEU A 246 8.74 21.59 -25.02
C LEU A 246 8.28 20.34 -24.27
N ILE A 247 7.17 20.41 -23.52
CA ILE A 247 6.56 19.25 -22.85
C ILE A 247 6.21 18.15 -23.86
N PHE A 248 5.56 18.51 -24.98
CA PHE A 248 5.23 17.52 -26.02
C PHE A 248 6.47 16.95 -26.73
N GLN A 249 7.50 17.76 -26.95
CA GLN A 249 8.78 17.28 -27.47
C GLN A 249 9.45 16.30 -26.51
N ALA A 250 9.44 16.57 -25.21
CA ALA A 250 9.96 15.67 -24.18
C ALA A 250 9.20 14.33 -24.16
N LYS A 251 7.91 14.34 -24.54
CA LYS A 251 7.09 13.14 -24.75
C LYS A 251 7.35 12.42 -26.08
N GLY A 252 8.21 12.96 -26.93
CA GLY A 252 8.67 12.36 -28.18
C GLY A 252 7.95 12.85 -29.44
N LEU A 253 7.18 13.94 -29.38
CA LEU A 253 6.62 14.55 -30.59
C LEU A 253 7.71 15.34 -31.35
N PRO A 254 7.74 15.27 -32.69
CA PRO A 254 8.57 16.16 -33.49
C PRO A 254 8.20 17.63 -33.27
N GLU A 255 9.19 18.52 -33.20
CA GLU A 255 9.02 19.96 -32.95
C GLU A 255 7.87 20.62 -33.73
N PRO A 256 7.71 20.41 -35.06
CA PRO A 256 6.60 21.06 -35.80
C PRO A 256 5.22 20.65 -35.29
N ARG A 257 5.07 19.38 -34.87
CA ARG A 257 3.80 18.82 -34.39
C ARG A 257 3.53 19.18 -32.94
N ALA A 258 4.59 19.33 -32.15
CA ALA A 258 4.50 19.81 -30.78
C ALA A 258 4.03 21.28 -30.74
N ARG A 259 4.59 22.14 -31.59
CA ARG A 259 4.14 23.54 -31.75
C ARG A 259 2.69 23.64 -32.19
N GLU A 260 2.29 22.89 -33.22
CA GLU A 260 0.89 22.87 -33.69
C GLU A 260 -0.09 22.47 -32.57
N MET A 261 0.29 21.50 -31.74
CA MET A 261 -0.55 21.05 -30.63
C MET A 261 -0.61 22.07 -29.49
N ALA A 262 0.51 22.71 -29.16
CA ALA A 262 0.57 23.81 -28.19
C ALA A 262 -0.30 25.00 -28.64
N GLU A 263 -0.16 25.45 -29.89
CA GLU A 263 -1.01 26.51 -30.48
C GLU A 263 -2.49 26.16 -30.40
N ARG A 264 -2.85 24.89 -30.66
CA ARG A 264 -4.24 24.46 -30.59
C ARG A 264 -4.78 24.46 -29.16
N LEU A 265 -3.98 24.05 -28.18
CA LEU A 265 -4.36 24.08 -26.76
C LEU A 265 -4.48 25.50 -26.23
N MET A 266 -3.54 26.38 -26.58
CA MET A 266 -3.56 27.80 -26.21
C MET A 266 -4.79 28.55 -26.74
N SER A 267 -5.49 28.02 -27.75
CA SER A 267 -6.77 28.58 -28.22
C SER A 267 -7.93 28.41 -27.24
N ASP A 268 -7.79 27.55 -26.22
CA ASP A 268 -8.73 27.36 -25.12
C ASP A 268 -7.98 27.47 -23.78
N ARG A 269 -8.11 28.60 -23.11
CA ARG A 269 -7.47 28.88 -21.81
C ARG A 269 -7.74 27.80 -20.77
N THR A 270 -8.92 27.19 -20.77
CA THR A 270 -9.27 26.15 -19.80
C THR A 270 -8.52 24.86 -20.11
N ALA A 271 -8.42 24.50 -21.39
CA ALA A 271 -7.67 23.32 -21.83
C ALA A 271 -6.15 23.51 -21.68
N ALA A 272 -5.63 24.71 -21.94
CA ALA A 272 -4.24 25.06 -21.70
C ALA A 272 -3.88 24.94 -20.21
N LEU A 273 -4.66 25.59 -19.33
CA LEU A 273 -4.45 25.55 -17.88
C LEU A 273 -4.57 24.13 -17.32
N ASP A 274 -5.56 23.34 -17.74
CA ASP A 274 -5.69 21.93 -17.32
C ASP A 274 -4.49 21.09 -17.80
N THR A 275 -3.98 21.35 -19.01
CA THR A 275 -2.82 20.63 -19.55
C THR A 275 -1.55 21.01 -18.79
N LEU A 276 -1.27 22.31 -18.58
CA LEU A 276 -0.10 22.79 -17.84
C LEU A 276 -0.14 22.30 -16.39
N ALA A 277 -1.29 22.41 -15.73
CA ALA A 277 -1.50 21.86 -14.38
C ALA A 277 -1.11 20.38 -14.29
N ARG A 278 -1.53 19.56 -15.25
CA ARG A 278 -1.28 18.11 -15.24
C ARG A 278 0.13 17.73 -15.68
N GLU A 279 0.66 18.42 -16.67
CA GLU A 279 1.87 18.01 -17.38
C GLU A 279 3.13 18.70 -16.87
N GLU A 280 3.01 19.96 -16.45
CA GLU A 280 4.09 20.72 -15.86
C GLU A 280 4.10 20.60 -14.34
N LEU A 281 2.99 21.00 -13.69
CA LEU A 281 2.91 21.04 -12.23
C LEU A 281 2.69 19.64 -11.62
N GLY A 282 2.25 18.67 -12.43
CA GLY A 282 1.88 17.33 -11.97
C GLY A 282 0.70 17.32 -11.00
N ILE A 283 -0.15 18.36 -11.07
CA ILE A 283 -1.36 18.55 -10.27
C ILE A 283 -2.52 18.00 -11.08
N ASP A 284 -3.35 17.17 -10.46
CA ASP A 284 -4.68 16.87 -11.01
C ASP A 284 -5.71 17.83 -10.39
N PRO A 285 -6.28 18.77 -11.15
CA PRO A 285 -7.28 19.70 -10.65
C PRO A 285 -8.51 19.01 -10.04
N GLU A 286 -8.82 17.78 -10.47
CA GLU A 286 -9.94 16.99 -9.93
C GLU A 286 -9.59 16.29 -8.60
N GLU A 287 -8.31 16.04 -8.32
CA GLU A 287 -7.85 15.42 -7.05
C GLU A 287 -7.69 16.43 -5.91
N LEU A 288 -7.67 17.74 -6.20
CA LEU A 288 -7.71 18.81 -5.19
C LEU A 288 -8.94 18.73 -4.27
N GLY A 289 -9.95 17.95 -4.67
CA GLY A 289 -11.20 17.70 -3.93
C GLY A 289 -11.11 16.69 -2.78
N GLY A 290 -9.93 16.15 -2.43
CA GLY A 290 -9.76 15.34 -1.23
C GLY A 290 -10.10 16.15 0.05
N SER A 291 -11.01 15.67 0.88
CA SER A 291 -11.39 16.30 2.14
C SER A 291 -10.31 16.03 3.18
N ALA A 292 -9.57 17.08 3.54
CA ALA A 292 -8.65 17.05 4.67
C ALA A 292 -9.33 16.56 5.96
N LEU A 293 -10.64 16.80 6.10
CA LEU A 293 -11.42 16.31 7.23
C LEU A 293 -11.59 14.79 7.21
N THR A 294 -11.84 14.20 6.04
CA THR A 294 -11.93 12.74 5.87
C THR A 294 -10.58 12.09 6.17
N ALA A 295 -9.48 12.69 5.69
CA ALA A 295 -8.13 12.21 5.98
C ALA A 295 -7.82 12.26 7.48
N ALA A 296 -8.10 13.39 8.12
CA ALA A 296 -7.94 13.58 9.55
C ALA A 296 -8.77 12.57 10.39
N ALA A 297 -10.04 12.39 10.04
CA ALA A 297 -10.92 11.44 10.72
C ALA A 297 -10.44 9.99 10.55
N THR A 298 -9.95 9.64 9.37
CA THR A 298 -9.39 8.31 9.10
C THR A 298 -8.13 8.07 9.93
N SER A 299 -7.19 9.02 9.95
CA SER A 299 -6.00 8.96 10.82
C SER A 299 -6.36 8.83 12.29
N PHE A 300 -7.32 9.63 12.77
CA PHE A 300 -7.81 9.55 14.15
C PHE A 300 -8.28 8.14 14.51
N VAL A 301 -9.17 7.57 13.68
CA VAL A 301 -9.78 6.27 13.95
C VAL A 301 -8.73 5.16 13.90
N LEU A 302 -7.86 5.16 12.88
CA LEU A 302 -6.81 4.14 12.75
C LEU A 302 -5.87 4.16 13.95
N PHE A 303 -5.41 5.34 14.35
CA PHE A 303 -4.59 5.51 15.55
C PHE A 303 -5.32 5.01 16.80
N ALA A 304 -6.56 5.46 17.01
CA ALA A 304 -7.35 5.10 18.19
C ALA A 304 -7.60 3.59 18.29
N VAL A 305 -7.87 2.93 17.16
CA VAL A 305 -8.03 1.46 17.08
C VAL A 305 -6.75 0.74 17.53
N GLY A 306 -5.58 1.24 17.17
CA GLY A 306 -4.31 0.70 17.66
C GLY A 306 -4.09 0.99 19.15
N ALA A 307 -4.27 2.25 19.54
CA ALA A 307 -3.96 2.76 20.86
C ALA A 307 -4.86 2.20 21.96
N ILE A 308 -6.09 1.77 21.66
CA ILE A 308 -6.98 1.23 22.69
C ILE A 308 -6.54 -0.16 23.18
N ILE A 309 -5.90 -0.95 22.32
CA ILE A 309 -5.50 -2.34 22.58
C ILE A 309 -4.69 -2.50 23.89
N PRO A 310 -3.62 -1.73 24.14
CA PRO A 310 -2.86 -1.82 25.39
C PRO A 310 -3.66 -1.36 26.62
N VAL A 311 -4.71 -0.57 26.44
CA VAL A 311 -5.54 -0.01 27.52
C VAL A 311 -6.62 -0.98 27.97
N VAL A 312 -7.18 -1.78 27.05
CA VAL A 312 -8.31 -2.69 27.32
C VAL A 312 -8.13 -3.53 28.60
N PRO A 313 -6.96 -4.16 28.86
CA PRO A 313 -6.82 -4.98 30.06
C PRO A 313 -6.92 -4.21 31.38
N PHE A 314 -6.59 -2.91 31.37
CA PHE A 314 -6.68 -2.03 32.54
C PHE A 314 -8.12 -1.56 32.83
N LEU A 315 -9.07 -1.78 31.90
CA LEU A 315 -10.50 -1.56 32.17
C LEU A 315 -11.09 -2.63 33.10
N PHE A 316 -10.47 -3.81 33.17
CA PHE A 316 -11.02 -4.97 33.89
C PHE A 316 -10.17 -5.40 35.08
N SER A 317 -8.89 -5.06 35.11
CA SER A 317 -7.95 -5.52 36.13
C SER A 317 -6.87 -4.48 36.42
N ALA A 318 -6.26 -4.56 37.60
CA ALA A 318 -5.11 -3.75 38.00
C ALA A 318 -3.88 -4.62 38.37
N GLY A 319 -2.74 -3.98 38.63
CA GLY A 319 -1.52 -4.63 39.09
C GLY A 319 -0.79 -5.45 38.02
N ARG A 320 0.16 -6.29 38.46
CA ARG A 320 1.07 -7.03 37.55
C ARG A 320 0.34 -7.94 36.56
N GLY A 321 -0.82 -8.49 36.94
CA GLY A 321 -1.64 -9.31 36.05
C GLY A 321 -2.23 -8.52 34.88
N ALA A 322 -2.65 -7.27 35.12
CA ALA A 322 -3.15 -6.38 34.06
C ALA A 322 -2.03 -5.96 33.10
N VAL A 323 -0.85 -5.66 33.64
CA VAL A 323 0.36 -5.35 32.84
C VAL A 323 0.73 -6.54 31.94
N ALA A 324 0.82 -7.75 32.50
CA ALA A 324 1.11 -8.95 31.72
C ALA A 324 0.05 -9.19 30.62
N SER A 325 -1.23 -9.01 30.94
CA SER A 325 -2.32 -9.14 29.97
C SER A 325 -2.22 -8.10 28.85
N SER A 326 -1.88 -6.85 29.17
CA SER A 326 -1.63 -5.77 28.20
C SER A 326 -0.48 -6.09 27.26
N ILE A 327 0.64 -6.61 27.78
CA ILE A 327 1.77 -7.05 26.96
C ILE A 327 1.36 -8.19 26.02
N VAL A 328 0.62 -9.18 26.50
CA VAL A 328 0.19 -10.33 25.69
C VAL A 328 -0.76 -9.88 24.58
N VAL A 329 -1.81 -9.12 24.91
CA VAL A 329 -2.81 -8.68 23.93
C VAL A 329 -2.17 -7.73 22.90
N SER A 330 -1.33 -6.80 23.35
CA SER A 330 -0.60 -5.90 22.46
C SER A 330 0.43 -6.64 21.61
N GLY A 331 1.11 -7.65 22.16
CA GLY A 331 2.03 -8.51 21.41
C GLY A 331 1.32 -9.29 20.29
N LEU A 332 0.15 -9.87 20.58
CA LEU A 332 -0.66 -10.53 19.55
C LEU A 332 -1.11 -9.54 18.47
N ALA A 333 -1.50 -8.32 18.85
CA ALA A 333 -1.86 -7.27 17.91
C ALA A 333 -0.66 -6.81 17.06
N LEU A 334 0.53 -6.62 17.64
CA LEU A 334 1.75 -6.27 16.92
C LEU A 334 2.13 -7.35 15.91
N PHE A 335 2.04 -8.63 16.32
CA PHE A 335 2.25 -9.75 15.41
C PHE A 335 1.22 -9.74 14.28
N GLY A 336 -0.06 -9.50 14.58
CA GLY A 336 -1.14 -9.41 13.60
C GLY A 336 -0.96 -8.28 12.59
N ILE A 337 -0.56 -7.09 13.05
CA ILE A 337 -0.21 -5.94 12.20
C ILE A 337 1.01 -6.26 11.33
N GLY A 338 2.07 -6.82 11.93
CA GLY A 338 3.26 -7.26 11.18
C GLY A 338 2.94 -8.34 10.13
N ALA A 339 2.03 -9.26 10.46
CA ALA A 339 1.51 -10.26 9.54
C ALA A 339 0.70 -9.61 8.42
N ALA A 340 -0.15 -8.63 8.70
CA ALA A 340 -0.92 -7.90 7.69
C ALA A 340 -0.02 -7.19 6.66
N ILE A 341 1.14 -6.66 7.09
CA ILE A 341 2.13 -6.05 6.18
C ILE A 341 2.67 -7.06 5.14
N THR A 342 2.59 -8.37 5.38
CA THR A 342 2.97 -9.38 4.37
C THR A 342 2.02 -9.43 3.17
N LEU A 343 0.79 -8.96 3.32
CA LEU A 343 -0.13 -8.73 2.20
C LEU A 343 0.39 -7.65 1.26
N LEU A 344 1.29 -6.78 1.70
CA LEU A 344 1.91 -5.76 0.87
C LEU A 344 3.31 -6.19 0.39
N THR A 345 4.11 -6.78 1.29
CA THR A 345 5.54 -7.03 1.05
C THR A 345 5.87 -8.40 0.47
N GLY A 346 4.93 -9.35 0.48
CA GLY A 346 5.16 -10.73 0.03
C GLY A 346 6.16 -11.53 0.87
N ARG A 347 6.60 -10.99 2.02
CA ARG A 347 7.50 -11.66 2.97
C ARG A 347 6.74 -12.71 3.81
N SER A 348 7.46 -13.58 4.52
CA SER A 348 6.81 -14.58 5.36
C SER A 348 6.10 -13.94 6.56
N VAL A 349 4.89 -14.44 6.87
CA VAL A 349 4.05 -14.00 8.00
C VAL A 349 4.84 -13.99 9.31
N TRP A 350 5.56 -15.08 9.56
CA TRP A 350 6.39 -15.23 10.75
C TRP A 350 7.50 -14.20 10.83
N TYR A 351 8.21 -13.92 9.73
CA TYR A 351 9.29 -12.95 9.75
C TYR A 351 8.78 -11.55 10.07
N SER A 352 7.75 -11.09 9.35
CA SER A 352 7.23 -9.73 9.55
C SER A 352 6.50 -9.58 10.88
N GLY A 353 5.73 -10.59 11.31
CA GLY A 353 5.05 -10.62 12.60
C GLY A 353 6.03 -10.66 13.78
N LEU A 354 7.03 -11.55 13.76
CA LEU A 354 8.04 -11.64 14.83
C LEU A 354 8.92 -10.40 14.88
N ARG A 355 9.28 -9.81 13.74
CA ARG A 355 10.03 -8.55 13.70
C ARG A 355 9.24 -7.43 14.38
N GLN A 356 7.95 -7.31 14.07
CA GLN A 356 7.11 -6.26 14.66
C GLN A 356 6.91 -6.46 16.16
N LEU A 357 6.63 -7.70 16.57
CA LEU A 357 6.54 -8.10 17.97
C LEU A 357 7.84 -7.78 18.72
N GLY A 358 8.98 -8.18 18.16
CA GLY A 358 10.29 -7.98 18.79
C GLY A 358 10.63 -6.49 18.98
N ILE A 359 10.40 -5.67 17.96
CA ILE A 359 10.63 -4.22 18.04
C ILE A 359 9.69 -3.60 19.08
N GLY A 360 8.39 -3.89 19.04
CA GLY A 360 7.44 -3.30 19.97
C GLY A 360 7.65 -3.73 21.42
N LEU A 361 8.00 -4.99 21.68
CA LEU A 361 8.34 -5.46 23.03
C LEU A 361 9.65 -4.86 23.53
N LEU A 362 10.64 -4.67 22.65
CA LEU A 362 11.90 -4.02 23.00
C LEU A 362 11.65 -2.57 23.43
N THR A 363 10.88 -1.80 22.68
CA THR A 363 10.58 -0.41 23.05
C THR A 363 9.77 -0.33 24.34
N ALA A 364 8.81 -1.23 24.53
CA ALA A 364 8.01 -1.32 25.74
C ALA A 364 8.87 -1.67 26.97
N ALA A 365 9.84 -2.57 26.83
CA ALA A 365 10.78 -2.91 27.90
C ALA A 365 11.67 -1.71 28.26
N VAL A 366 12.12 -0.94 27.27
CA VAL A 366 12.90 0.29 27.49
C VAL A 366 12.06 1.32 28.27
N THR A 367 10.83 1.60 27.84
CA THR A 367 10.00 2.59 28.55
C THR A 367 9.60 2.13 29.94
N TYR A 368 9.28 0.85 30.13
CA TYR A 368 9.06 0.27 31.46
C TYR A 368 10.28 0.46 32.37
N GLY A 369 11.49 0.18 31.86
CA GLY A 369 12.73 0.37 32.60
C GLY A 369 12.97 1.83 33.00
N VAL A 370 12.72 2.77 32.08
CA VAL A 370 12.79 4.22 32.38
C VAL A 370 11.77 4.60 33.46
N GLY A 371 10.54 4.12 33.33
CA GLY A 371 9.49 4.30 34.34
C GLY A 371 9.92 3.81 35.73
N ALA A 372 10.48 2.61 35.81
CA ALA A 372 10.98 2.05 37.05
C ALA A 372 12.09 2.89 37.69
N LEU A 373 13.02 3.43 36.89
CA LEU A 373 14.07 4.32 37.39
C LEU A 373 13.51 5.64 37.93
N ILE A 374 12.53 6.23 37.23
CA ILE A 374 11.87 7.47 37.65
C ILE A 374 11.05 7.23 38.92
N GLY A 375 10.28 6.13 38.99
CA GLY A 375 9.47 5.78 40.16
C GLY A 375 10.28 5.59 41.44
N ILE A 376 11.53 5.10 41.34
CA ILE A 376 12.46 5.01 42.48
C ILE A 376 12.88 6.41 42.98
N SER A 377 12.85 7.42 42.12
CA SER A 377 13.37 8.77 42.39
C SER A 377 12.30 9.78 42.85
N LEU A 378 11.02 9.47 42.64
CA LEU A 378 9.90 10.32 43.07
C LEU A 378 9.38 9.85 44.44
N PRO A 379 9.34 10.71 45.47
CA PRO A 379 8.74 10.34 46.75
C PRO A 379 7.22 10.11 46.57
N THR A 380 6.74 8.95 47.04
CA THR A 380 5.33 8.53 47.05
C THR A 380 4.47 9.36 47.97
#